data_AF-A0A2T7PJL6-F1
#
_entry.id   AF-A0A2T7PJL6-F1
#
_cell.length_a   1.000
_cell.length_b   1.000
_cell.length_c   1.000
_cell.angle_alpha   90.00
_cell.angle_beta   90.00
_cell.angle_gamma   90.00
#
_symmetry.space_group_name_H-M   'P 1'
#
loop_
_entity.id
_entity.type
_entity.pdbx_description
1 polymer ?
#
loop_
_entity_poly.entity_id
_entity_poly.type
_entity_poly.pdbx_seq_one_letter_code
_entity_poly.pdbx_strand_id
1 'polypeptide(L)'
;MYGLLIESIMDYIRKRFGDEAWESIRQKAGIPHTCFSTHETYSEQLIPKIADSASQVIGLPEDELMDAFGVAFVSFVGQYGYDSILKVLGRHMRDFLNGLDNLHEYLRFSYPKLRPPSFFVENENKNGLTLHYRSRRKGFVHYVKGQIRRVGELFYSTKVDIFVVGQHFNKDDNTTHVTFRLLLTTWPSKTPGKLTRTVWWTTSHLVDLSGVLVHKLQELVKGVYLLLSSSKASH
;
A
#
# COMPACT_ATOMS: atom_id res chain seq x y z
N MET A 1 6.64 -13.14 5.02
CA MET A 1 5.97 -11.84 4.87
C MET A 1 4.75 -11.78 5.79
N TYR A 2 4.27 -10.60 6.17
CA TYR A 2 3.09 -10.49 7.02
C TYR A 2 1.78 -10.75 6.26
N GLY A 3 0.78 -11.29 6.95
CA GLY A 3 -0.53 -11.60 6.39
C GLY A 3 -1.27 -10.40 5.84
N LEU A 4 -0.96 -9.18 6.31
CA LEU A 4 -1.54 -7.94 5.79
C LEU A 4 -1.44 -7.81 4.26
N LEU A 5 -0.31 -8.23 3.67
CA LEU A 5 -0.11 -8.20 2.22
C LEU A 5 -1.01 -9.21 1.50
N ILE A 6 -1.20 -10.38 2.11
CA ILE A 6 -1.94 -11.50 1.52
C ILE A 6 -3.45 -11.24 1.64
N GLU A 7 -3.89 -10.71 2.79
CA GLU A 7 -5.28 -10.30 3.01
C GLU A 7 -5.71 -9.24 2.00
N SER A 8 -4.85 -8.26 1.71
CA SER A 8 -5.11 -7.28 0.65
C SER A 8 -5.31 -7.91 -0.73
N ILE A 9 -4.54 -8.93 -1.07
CA ILE A 9 -4.66 -9.62 -2.36
C ILE A 9 -5.94 -10.46 -2.40
N MET A 10 -6.24 -11.18 -1.33
CA MET A 10 -7.49 -11.93 -1.18
C MET A 10 -8.70 -11.01 -1.29
N ASP A 11 -8.69 -9.85 -0.61
CA ASP A 11 -9.74 -8.83 -0.68
C ASP A 11 -9.91 -8.29 -2.11
N TYR A 12 -8.80 -7.98 -2.79
CA TYR A 12 -8.83 -7.55 -4.19
C TYR A 12 -9.46 -8.61 -5.11
N ILE A 13 -9.01 -9.87 -5.01
CA ILE A 13 -9.50 -10.96 -5.86
C ILE A 13 -11.00 -11.17 -5.62
N ARG A 14 -11.43 -11.25 -4.36
CA ARG A 14 -12.84 -11.42 -4.00
C ARG A 14 -13.71 -10.28 -4.52
N LYS A 15 -13.29 -9.03 -4.31
CA LYS A 15 -14.04 -7.85 -4.76
C LYS A 15 -14.14 -7.76 -6.28
N ARG A 16 -13.08 -8.17 -7.01
CA ARG A 16 -13.01 -7.99 -8.47
C ARG A 16 -13.53 -9.18 -9.27
N PHE A 17 -13.31 -10.39 -8.78
CA PHE A 17 -13.54 -11.66 -9.48
C PHE A 17 -14.44 -12.64 -8.71
N GLY A 18 -14.83 -12.33 -7.48
CA GLY A 18 -15.72 -13.15 -6.65
C GLY A 18 -15.01 -14.19 -5.79
N ASP A 19 -15.75 -14.77 -4.85
CA ASP A 19 -15.25 -15.79 -3.92
C ASP A 19 -14.87 -17.11 -4.61
N GLU A 20 -15.60 -17.50 -5.66
CA GLU A 20 -15.30 -18.72 -6.43
C GLU A 20 -13.94 -18.65 -7.14
N ALA A 21 -13.59 -17.47 -7.67
CA ALA A 21 -12.29 -17.24 -8.27
C ALA A 21 -11.17 -17.33 -7.23
N TRP A 22 -11.35 -16.70 -6.06
CA TRP A 22 -10.40 -16.83 -4.96
C TRP A 22 -10.21 -18.29 -4.53
N GLU A 23 -11.30 -19.04 -4.36
CA GLU A 23 -11.24 -20.44 -3.94
C GLU A 23 -10.51 -21.31 -4.98
N SER A 24 -10.79 -21.11 -6.26
CA SER A 24 -10.10 -21.80 -7.36
C SER A 24 -8.60 -21.50 -7.36
N ILE A 25 -8.21 -20.24 -7.16
CA ILE A 25 -6.80 -19.81 -7.07
C ILE A 25 -6.13 -20.43 -5.86
N ARG A 26 -6.79 -20.40 -4.69
CA ARG A 26 -6.28 -20.95 -3.43
C ARG A 26 -6.02 -22.45 -3.53
N GLN A 27 -6.97 -23.21 -4.09
CA GLN A 27 -6.83 -24.65 -4.30
C GLN A 27 -5.69 -24.95 -5.27
N LYS A 28 -5.65 -24.25 -6.42
CA LYS A 28 -4.59 -24.43 -7.43
C LYS A 28 -3.20 -24.08 -6.91
N ALA A 29 -3.09 -23.04 -6.08
CA ALA A 29 -1.84 -22.63 -5.44
C ALA A 29 -1.41 -23.59 -4.29
N GLY A 30 -2.24 -24.57 -3.94
CA GLY A 30 -1.99 -25.51 -2.84
C GLY A 30 -1.96 -24.82 -1.48
N ILE A 31 -2.79 -23.80 -1.27
CA ILE A 31 -2.81 -23.00 -0.05
C ILE A 31 -3.86 -23.56 0.92
N PRO A 32 -3.45 -24.17 2.05
CA PRO A 32 -4.40 -24.77 2.99
C PRO A 32 -5.20 -23.72 3.77
N HIS A 33 -4.62 -22.53 3.97
CA HIS A 33 -5.22 -21.44 4.75
C HIS A 33 -6.45 -20.87 4.05
N THR A 34 -7.58 -20.80 4.75
CA THR A 34 -8.82 -20.16 4.28
C THR A 34 -8.93 -18.69 4.70
N CYS A 35 -8.18 -18.30 5.72
CA CYS A 35 -8.05 -16.93 6.22
C CYS A 35 -6.58 -16.61 6.54
N PHE A 36 -6.25 -15.31 6.60
CA PHE A 36 -4.91 -14.82 6.94
C PHE A 36 -5.01 -13.79 8.04
N SER A 37 -4.15 -13.91 9.05
CA SER A 37 -4.03 -12.92 10.13
C SER A 37 -3.01 -11.86 9.74
N THR A 38 -3.38 -10.58 9.84
CA THR A 38 -2.52 -9.44 9.48
C THR A 38 -1.14 -9.47 10.14
N HIS A 39 -1.08 -9.88 11.41
CA HIS A 39 0.12 -9.87 12.26
C HIS A 39 0.86 -11.21 12.30
N GLU A 40 0.40 -12.21 11.53
CA GLU A 40 1.10 -13.49 11.38
C GLU A 40 2.08 -13.44 10.19
N THR A 41 3.17 -14.21 10.29
CA THR A 41 4.16 -14.32 9.21
C THR A 41 3.97 -15.59 8.39
N TYR A 42 3.84 -15.42 7.07
CA TYR A 42 3.69 -16.49 6.08
C TYR A 42 4.92 -16.58 5.18
N SER A 43 5.00 -17.66 4.40
CA SER A 43 6.08 -17.88 3.42
C SER A 43 6.18 -16.73 2.40
N GLU A 44 7.41 -16.35 2.03
CA GLU A 44 7.63 -15.32 1.01
C GLU A 44 7.25 -15.78 -0.41
N GLN A 45 7.05 -17.09 -0.59
CA GLN A 45 6.61 -17.69 -1.85
C GLN A 45 5.09 -17.63 -2.06
N LEU A 46 4.32 -17.19 -1.05
CA LEU A 46 2.86 -17.26 -1.13
C LEU A 46 2.29 -16.30 -2.17
N ILE A 47 2.73 -15.03 -2.19
CA ILE A 47 2.25 -14.06 -3.19
C ILE A 47 2.63 -14.48 -4.62
N PRO A 48 3.90 -14.85 -4.92
CA PRO A 48 4.23 -15.38 -6.25
C PRO A 48 3.36 -16.57 -6.68
N LYS A 49 3.12 -17.53 -5.76
CA LYS A 49 2.21 -18.67 -6.04
C LYS A 49 0.77 -18.24 -6.32
N ILE A 50 0.27 -17.26 -5.56
CA ILE A 50 -1.07 -16.69 -5.78
C ILE A 50 -1.11 -16.00 -7.14
N ALA A 51 -0.09 -15.22 -7.51
CA ALA A 51 -0.04 -14.51 -8.77
C ALA A 51 0.01 -15.46 -9.98
N ASP A 52 0.86 -16.49 -9.94
CA ASP A 52 0.93 -17.55 -10.97
C ASP A 52 -0.41 -18.30 -11.08
N SER A 53 -0.98 -18.73 -9.96
CA SER A 53 -2.27 -19.45 -9.98
C SER A 53 -3.43 -18.55 -10.44
N ALA A 54 -3.42 -17.27 -10.04
CA ALA A 54 -4.38 -16.26 -10.48
C ALA A 54 -4.27 -15.99 -11.98
N SER A 55 -3.06 -15.94 -12.54
CA SER A 55 -2.82 -15.77 -13.97
C SER A 55 -3.49 -16.91 -14.76
N GLN A 56 -3.32 -18.15 -14.30
CA GLN A 56 -3.91 -19.31 -14.96
C GLN A 56 -5.43 -19.43 -14.79
N VAL A 57 -6.01 -18.94 -13.68
CA VAL A 57 -7.47 -19.01 -13.42
C VAL A 57 -8.22 -17.84 -14.06
N ILE A 58 -7.67 -16.63 -13.96
CA ILE A 58 -8.31 -15.38 -14.42
C ILE A 58 -7.97 -15.10 -15.88
N GLY A 59 -6.82 -15.59 -16.37
CA GLY A 59 -6.35 -15.37 -17.75
C GLY A 59 -5.64 -14.04 -17.97
N LEU A 60 -5.23 -13.35 -16.89
CA LEU A 60 -4.44 -12.11 -16.96
C LEU A 60 -2.94 -12.40 -16.75
N PRO A 61 -2.02 -11.70 -17.42
CA PRO A 61 -0.59 -11.86 -17.19
C PRO A 61 -0.21 -11.64 -15.71
N GLU A 62 0.75 -12.41 -15.20
CA GLU A 62 1.22 -12.30 -13.81
C GLU A 62 1.69 -10.87 -13.48
N ASP A 63 2.39 -10.23 -14.42
CA ASP A 63 2.88 -8.86 -14.28
C ASP A 63 1.73 -7.85 -14.11
N GLU A 64 0.61 -8.04 -14.80
CA GLU A 64 -0.57 -7.16 -14.67
C GLU A 64 -1.29 -7.40 -13.34
N LEU A 65 -1.41 -8.66 -12.92
CA LEU A 65 -1.99 -9.02 -11.63
C LEU A 65 -1.15 -8.47 -10.47
N MET A 66 0.17 -8.63 -10.52
CA MET A 66 1.06 -8.09 -9.50
C MET A 66 0.98 -6.57 -9.43
N ASP A 67 0.91 -5.88 -10.57
CA ASP A 67 0.67 -4.43 -10.60
C ASP A 67 -0.65 -4.05 -9.93
N ALA A 68 -1.74 -4.73 -10.28
CA ALA A 68 -3.06 -4.51 -9.70
C ALA A 68 -3.10 -4.80 -8.19
N PHE A 69 -2.41 -5.86 -7.73
CA PHE A 69 -2.25 -6.16 -6.31
C PHE A 69 -1.52 -5.05 -5.57
N GLY A 70 -0.51 -4.44 -6.19
CA GLY A 70 0.20 -3.29 -5.64
C GLY A 70 -0.70 -2.06 -5.49
N VAL A 71 -1.50 -1.76 -6.52
CA VAL A 71 -2.50 -0.68 -6.49
C VAL A 71 -3.56 -0.92 -5.39
N ALA A 72 -4.05 -2.16 -5.30
CA ALA A 72 -5.03 -2.55 -4.31
C ALA A 72 -4.47 -2.41 -2.88
N PHE A 73 -3.22 -2.80 -2.66
CA PHE A 73 -2.57 -2.72 -1.35
C PHE A 73 -2.54 -1.30 -0.78
N VAL A 74 -2.15 -0.30 -1.57
CA VAL A 74 -2.12 1.10 -1.11
C VAL A 74 -3.53 1.58 -0.72
N SER A 75 -4.54 1.18 -1.49
CA SER A 75 -5.94 1.53 -1.21
C SER A 75 -6.47 0.80 0.02
N PHE A 76 -6.07 -0.46 0.19
CA PHE A 76 -6.44 -1.33 1.31
C PHE A 76 -5.89 -0.77 2.62
N VAL A 77 -4.58 -0.52 2.73
CA VAL A 77 -3.98 0.00 3.98
C VAL A 77 -4.53 1.38 4.36
N GLY A 78 -4.94 2.19 3.39
CA GLY A 78 -5.65 3.45 3.67
C GLY A 78 -6.92 3.27 4.51
N GLN A 79 -7.65 2.16 4.33
CA GLN A 79 -8.87 1.84 5.09
C GLN A 79 -8.57 1.41 6.54
N TYR A 80 -7.35 0.96 6.81
CA TYR A 80 -6.89 0.55 8.15
C TYR A 80 -6.19 1.69 8.91
N GLY A 81 -6.37 2.95 8.48
CA GLY A 81 -5.84 4.13 9.17
C GLY A 81 -4.38 4.46 8.85
N TYR A 82 -3.75 3.77 7.89
CA TYR A 82 -2.41 4.14 7.42
C TYR A 82 -2.41 5.40 6.54
N ASP A 83 -3.59 5.88 6.10
CA ASP A 83 -3.72 7.06 5.25
C ASP A 83 -3.07 8.31 5.85
N SER A 84 -3.22 8.50 7.16
CA SER A 84 -2.71 9.65 7.90
C SER A 84 -1.19 9.63 7.97
N ILE A 85 -0.59 8.45 8.19
CA ILE A 85 0.86 8.26 8.18
C ILE A 85 1.41 8.45 6.76
N LEU A 86 0.73 7.91 5.74
CA LEU A 86 1.17 8.02 4.35
C LEU A 86 1.16 9.49 3.86
N LYS A 87 0.17 10.30 4.28
CA LYS A 87 0.07 11.73 3.92
C LYS A 87 1.22 12.58 4.47
N VAL A 88 1.80 12.20 5.60
CA VAL A 88 2.84 13.00 6.28
C VAL A 88 4.26 12.59 5.90
N LEU A 89 4.45 11.53 5.09
CA LEU A 89 5.78 11.06 4.68
C LEU A 89 6.54 12.05 3.78
N GLY A 90 5.84 12.87 3.01
CA GLY A 90 6.48 13.80 2.10
C GLY A 90 5.52 14.72 1.36
N ARG A 91 5.91 15.99 1.22
CA ARG A 91 5.17 16.98 0.43
C ARG A 91 5.29 16.73 -1.07
N HIS A 92 6.44 16.20 -1.49
CA HIS A 92 6.70 15.80 -2.87
C HIS A 92 6.95 14.29 -2.96
N MET A 93 6.75 13.73 -4.16
CA MET A 93 6.91 12.29 -4.38
C MET A 93 8.34 11.80 -4.05
N ARG A 94 9.36 12.64 -4.30
CA ARG A 94 10.75 12.36 -3.91
C ARG A 94 10.90 12.14 -2.40
N ASP A 95 10.30 13.02 -1.61
CA ASP A 95 10.37 12.98 -0.14
C ASP A 95 9.67 11.73 0.38
N PHE A 96 8.49 11.42 -0.16
CA PHE A 96 7.76 10.21 0.17
C PHE A 96 8.58 8.95 -0.10
N LEU A 97 9.16 8.83 -1.30
CA LEU A 97 9.95 7.66 -1.68
C LEU A 97 11.19 7.49 -0.79
N ASN A 98 11.92 8.57 -0.49
CA ASN A 98 13.05 8.53 0.45
C ASN A 98 12.61 8.30 1.91
N GLY A 99 11.38 8.66 2.27
CA GLY A 99 10.80 8.46 3.60
C GLY A 99 10.31 7.04 3.86
N LEU A 100 10.17 6.19 2.84
CA LEU A 100 9.65 4.82 2.99
C LEU A 100 10.51 3.94 3.90
N ASP A 101 11.82 4.12 3.90
CA ASP A 101 12.71 3.34 4.78
C ASP A 101 12.46 3.67 6.25
N ASN A 102 12.27 4.94 6.57
CA ASN A 102 11.90 5.41 7.92
C ASN A 102 10.50 4.92 8.32
N LEU A 103 9.53 4.95 7.40
CA LEU A 103 8.20 4.36 7.64
C LEU A 103 8.32 2.89 8.02
N HIS A 104 9.06 2.11 7.25
CA HIS A 104 9.20 0.69 7.50
C HIS A 104 9.92 0.41 8.83
N GLU A 105 10.88 1.25 9.23
CA GLU A 105 11.52 1.15 10.54
C GLU A 105 10.51 1.43 11.66
N TYR A 106 9.70 2.47 11.54
CA TYR A 106 8.61 2.75 12.48
C TYR A 106 7.61 1.57 12.56
N LEU A 107 7.28 0.94 11.44
CA LEU A 107 6.37 -0.21 11.43
C LEU A 107 6.93 -1.42 12.18
N ARG A 108 8.25 -1.53 12.43
CA ARG A 108 8.82 -2.64 13.22
C ARG A 108 8.32 -2.68 14.66
N PHE A 109 7.85 -1.57 15.23
CA PHE A 109 7.23 -1.57 16.56
C PHE A 109 5.98 -2.47 16.62
N SER A 110 5.15 -2.46 15.57
CA SER A 110 3.97 -3.32 15.45
C SER A 110 4.24 -4.62 14.70
N TYR A 111 5.25 -4.63 13.83
CA TYR A 111 5.64 -5.75 12.97
C TYR A 111 7.12 -6.13 13.19
N PRO A 112 7.49 -6.74 14.34
CA PRO A 112 8.90 -6.94 14.71
C PRO A 112 9.71 -7.79 13.74
N LYS A 113 9.05 -8.69 12.99
CA LYS A 113 9.69 -9.58 11.99
C LYS A 113 9.71 -8.96 10.60
N LEU A 114 9.41 -7.66 10.46
CA LEU A 114 9.32 -6.99 9.16
C LEU A 114 10.68 -7.02 8.46
N ARG A 115 10.65 -7.42 7.19
CA ARG A 115 11.80 -7.39 6.28
C ARG A 115 11.41 -6.51 5.10
N PRO A 116 11.57 -5.18 5.22
CA PRO A 116 11.13 -4.27 4.17
C PRO A 116 12.12 -4.24 3.01
N PRO A 117 11.68 -3.80 1.82
CA PRO A 117 12.61 -3.29 0.81
C PRO A 117 13.21 -1.95 1.25
N SER A 118 14.23 -1.49 0.52
CA SER A 118 14.81 -0.15 0.66
C SER A 118 14.64 0.66 -0.63
N PHE A 119 14.42 1.96 -0.48
CA PHE A 119 14.19 2.90 -1.57
C PHE A 119 15.16 4.08 -1.51
N PHE A 120 15.72 4.45 -2.66
CA PHE A 120 16.60 5.61 -2.78
C PHE A 120 16.37 6.35 -4.10
N VAL A 121 16.23 7.66 -4.04
CA VAL A 121 16.01 8.50 -5.23
C VAL A 121 17.29 9.19 -5.70
N GLU A 122 17.57 9.07 -6.99
CA GLU A 122 18.63 9.80 -7.71
C GLU A 122 18.06 10.61 -8.88
N ASN A 123 18.85 11.56 -9.40
CA ASN A 123 18.62 12.23 -10.69
C ASN A 123 17.19 12.78 -10.88
N GLU A 124 16.68 13.48 -9.85
CA GLU A 124 15.40 14.19 -9.92
C GLU A 124 15.51 15.43 -10.80
N ASN A 125 14.54 15.60 -11.68
CA ASN A 125 14.34 16.80 -12.49
C ASN A 125 12.85 17.07 -12.68
N LYS A 126 12.52 18.13 -13.44
CA LYS A 126 11.14 18.57 -13.67
C LYS A 126 10.21 17.50 -14.26
N ASN A 127 10.76 16.54 -14.99
CA ASN A 127 9.99 15.52 -15.72
C ASN A 127 9.94 14.18 -14.96
N GLY A 128 10.68 14.04 -13.87
CA GLY A 128 10.68 12.84 -13.03
C GLY A 128 12.03 12.50 -12.42
N LEU A 129 12.20 11.25 -11.99
CA LEU A 129 13.30 10.83 -11.12
C LEU A 129 13.75 9.40 -11.42
N THR A 130 14.91 9.03 -10.91
CA THR A 130 15.41 7.66 -10.92
C THR A 130 15.26 7.06 -9.52
N LEU A 131 14.61 5.90 -9.41
CA LEU A 131 14.35 5.22 -8.15
C LEU A 131 15.12 3.90 -8.08
N HIS A 132 15.90 3.73 -7.03
CA HIS A 132 16.61 2.51 -6.70
C HIS A 132 15.76 1.74 -5.70
N TYR A 133 15.39 0.52 -6.07
CA TYR A 133 14.62 -0.42 -5.24
C TYR A 133 15.50 -1.62 -4.93
N ARG A 134 15.74 -1.88 -3.64
CA ARG A 134 16.49 -3.04 -3.17
C ARG A 134 15.61 -3.94 -2.31
N SER A 135 15.60 -5.24 -2.60
CA SER A 135 14.77 -6.18 -1.86
C SER A 135 15.37 -7.58 -1.85
N ARG A 136 15.20 -8.30 -0.73
CA ARG A 136 15.49 -9.74 -0.67
C ARG A 136 14.46 -10.58 -1.42
N ARG A 137 13.27 -10.03 -1.68
CA ARG A 137 12.18 -10.72 -2.39
C ARG A 137 12.35 -10.57 -3.90
N LYS A 138 12.25 -11.70 -4.60
CA LYS A 138 12.25 -11.78 -6.08
C LYS A 138 10.80 -11.80 -6.59
N GLY A 139 10.56 -11.25 -7.77
CA GLY A 139 9.22 -11.24 -8.40
C GLY A 139 8.29 -10.09 -7.99
N PHE A 140 8.75 -9.12 -7.18
CA PHE A 140 7.91 -8.01 -6.69
C PHE A 140 8.01 -6.72 -7.51
N VAL A 141 8.68 -6.75 -8.66
CA VAL A 141 8.94 -5.56 -9.49
C VAL A 141 7.62 -4.88 -9.89
N HIS A 142 6.68 -5.64 -10.44
CA HIS A 142 5.38 -5.12 -10.87
C HIS A 142 4.49 -4.71 -9.70
N TYR A 143 4.55 -5.46 -8.59
CA TYR A 143 3.86 -5.10 -7.35
C TYR A 143 4.25 -3.71 -6.84
N VAL A 144 5.55 -3.41 -6.80
CA VAL A 144 6.05 -2.10 -6.38
C VAL A 144 5.68 -1.01 -7.39
N LYS A 145 5.68 -1.30 -8.70
CA LYS A 145 5.22 -0.36 -9.74
C LYS A 145 3.77 0.05 -9.47
N GLY A 146 2.88 -0.90 -9.22
CA GLY A 146 1.48 -0.64 -8.88
C GLY A 146 1.32 0.26 -7.65
N GLN A 147 2.06 -0.03 -6.57
CA GLN A 147 2.06 0.80 -5.36
C GLN A 147 2.45 2.25 -5.65
N ILE A 148 3.56 2.45 -6.37
CA ILE A 148 4.10 3.77 -6.69
C ILE A 148 3.10 4.57 -7.54
N ARG A 149 2.47 3.95 -8.54
CA ARG A 149 1.44 4.62 -9.36
C ARG A 149 0.26 5.06 -8.51
N ARG A 150 -0.22 4.19 -7.62
CA ARG A 150 -1.35 4.50 -6.75
C ARG A 150 -1.03 5.61 -5.76
N VAL A 151 0.18 5.64 -5.22
CA VAL A 151 0.66 6.75 -4.38
C VAL A 151 0.69 8.06 -5.16
N GLY A 152 1.24 8.06 -6.37
CA GLY A 152 1.28 9.23 -7.26
C GLY A 152 -0.12 9.81 -7.51
N GLU A 153 -1.09 8.94 -7.79
CA GLU A 153 -2.48 9.32 -8.00
C GLU A 153 -3.13 9.88 -6.72
N LEU A 154 -3.05 9.15 -5.61
CA LEU A 154 -3.79 9.47 -4.37
C LEU A 154 -3.27 10.71 -3.64
N PHE A 155 -1.95 10.89 -3.57
CA PHE A 155 -1.34 11.91 -2.72
C PHE A 155 -0.81 13.12 -3.50
N TYR A 156 -0.51 12.94 -4.78
CA TYR A 156 0.17 13.97 -5.59
C TYR A 156 -0.57 14.36 -6.86
N SER A 157 -1.76 13.80 -7.14
CA SER A 157 -2.50 14.03 -8.39
C SER A 157 -1.61 13.91 -9.63
N THR A 158 -0.70 12.93 -9.61
CA THR A 158 0.37 12.76 -10.60
C THR A 158 0.28 11.38 -11.21
N LYS A 159 0.21 11.33 -12.54
CA LYS A 159 0.42 10.09 -13.30
C LYS A 159 1.91 9.76 -13.29
N VAL A 160 2.22 8.51 -12.96
CA VAL A 160 3.59 8.00 -12.88
C VAL A 160 3.77 6.90 -13.92
N ASP A 161 4.55 7.17 -14.95
CA ASP A 161 4.99 6.15 -15.91
C ASP A 161 6.34 5.58 -15.44
N ILE A 162 6.44 4.25 -15.30
CA ILE A 162 7.58 3.58 -14.65
C ILE A 162 8.23 2.59 -15.60
N PHE A 163 9.51 2.83 -15.90
CA PHE A 163 10.33 2.00 -16.77
C PHE A 163 11.45 1.33 -15.97
N VAL A 164 11.71 0.05 -16.22
CA VAL A 164 12.86 -0.64 -15.63
C VAL A 164 14.09 -0.32 -16.50
N VAL A 165 15.10 0.30 -15.91
CA VAL A 165 16.35 0.67 -16.59
C VAL A 165 17.43 -0.38 -16.36
N GLY A 166 17.40 -1.05 -15.22
CA GLY A 166 18.35 -2.10 -14.89
C GLY A 166 17.86 -2.98 -13.74
N GLN A 167 18.31 -4.22 -13.74
CA GLN A 167 18.05 -5.18 -12.67
C GLN A 167 19.31 -6.01 -12.45
N HIS A 168 19.80 -6.01 -11.22
CA HIS A 168 21.00 -6.73 -10.81
C HIS A 168 20.70 -7.54 -9.54
N PHE A 169 21.23 -8.76 -9.47
CA PHE A 169 21.18 -9.56 -8.26
C PHE A 169 22.53 -9.48 -7.54
N ASN A 170 22.54 -8.88 -6.36
CA ASN A 170 23.70 -8.84 -5.51
C ASN A 170 23.79 -10.13 -4.68
N LYS A 171 24.87 -10.89 -4.91
CA LYS A 171 25.11 -12.17 -4.20
C LYS A 171 25.54 -11.96 -2.76
N ASP A 172 26.20 -10.84 -2.45
CA ASP A 172 26.81 -10.60 -1.14
C ASP A 172 25.75 -10.36 -0.05
N ASP A 173 24.69 -9.62 -0.39
CA ASP A 173 23.58 -9.32 0.53
C ASP A 173 22.28 -10.12 0.20
N ASN A 174 22.34 -10.99 -0.80
CA ASN A 174 21.21 -11.76 -1.34
C ASN A 174 20.01 -10.85 -1.68
N THR A 175 20.27 -9.69 -2.29
CA THR A 175 19.23 -8.75 -2.69
C THR A 175 19.16 -8.59 -4.21
N THR A 176 17.95 -8.33 -4.70
CA THR A 176 17.73 -7.81 -6.04
C THR A 176 17.68 -6.29 -5.95
N HIS A 177 18.49 -5.63 -6.76
CA HIS A 177 18.48 -4.19 -6.96
C HIS A 177 17.89 -3.91 -8.35
N VAL A 178 16.82 -3.13 -8.38
CA VAL A 178 16.15 -2.67 -9.59
C VAL A 178 16.23 -1.16 -9.65
N THR A 179 16.63 -0.63 -10.81
CA THR A 179 16.64 0.80 -11.08
C THR A 179 15.47 1.14 -11.99
N PHE A 180 14.58 2.00 -11.51
CA PHE A 180 13.43 2.50 -12.24
C PHE A 180 13.66 3.93 -12.72
N ARG A 181 13.23 4.25 -13.94
CA ARG A 181 13.00 5.63 -14.38
C ARG A 181 11.51 5.94 -14.24
N LEU A 182 11.20 6.96 -13.45
CA LEU A 182 9.85 7.45 -13.24
C LEU A 182 9.68 8.75 -14.04
N LEU A 183 8.67 8.80 -14.90
CA LEU A 183 8.22 10.02 -15.55
C LEU A 183 6.95 10.51 -14.86
N LEU A 184 6.97 11.77 -14.41
CA LEU A 184 5.91 12.36 -13.60
C LEU A 184 5.13 13.36 -14.46
N THR A 185 3.84 13.10 -14.65
CA THR A 185 2.93 14.01 -15.35
C THR A 185 1.81 14.38 -14.39
N THR A 186 1.78 15.64 -13.95
CA THR A 186 0.67 16.17 -13.17
C THR A 186 -0.60 16.16 -14.02
N TRP A 187 -1.68 15.57 -13.51
CA TRP A 187 -2.98 15.73 -14.18
C TRP A 187 -3.34 17.22 -14.18
N PRO A 188 -3.94 17.76 -15.27
CA PRO A 188 -4.57 19.06 -15.19
C PRO A 188 -5.55 18.97 -14.02
N SER A 189 -5.35 19.82 -13.01
CA SER A 189 -6.18 19.81 -11.83
C SER A 189 -7.64 19.83 -12.29
N LYS A 190 -8.44 18.86 -11.84
CA LYS A 190 -9.87 19.13 -11.77
C LYS A 190 -9.94 20.38 -10.89
N THR A 191 -10.26 21.52 -11.48
CA THR A 191 -10.61 22.72 -10.72
C THR A 191 -11.49 22.25 -9.58
N PRO A 192 -11.16 22.52 -8.31
CA PRO A 192 -12.03 22.14 -7.22
C PRO A 192 -13.37 22.80 -7.54
N GLY A 193 -14.34 21.98 -7.96
CA GLY A 193 -15.69 22.45 -8.17
C GLY A 193 -16.08 23.09 -6.86
N LYS A 194 -16.36 24.40 -6.89
CA LYS A 194 -16.97 25.08 -5.76
C LYS A 194 -18.08 24.15 -5.27
N LEU A 195 -18.02 23.70 -4.02
CA LEU A 195 -19.16 23.05 -3.39
C LEU A 195 -20.26 24.10 -3.33
N THR A 196 -21.02 24.25 -4.40
CA THR A 196 -22.31 24.89 -4.35
C THR A 196 -23.19 23.93 -3.60
N ARG A 197 -23.40 24.21 -2.31
CA ARG A 197 -24.50 23.65 -1.52
C ARG A 197 -25.78 23.81 -2.33
N THR A 198 -26.17 22.74 -3.02
CA THR A 198 -27.52 22.61 -3.56
C THR A 198 -28.11 21.44 -2.83
N VAL A 199 -28.97 21.80 -1.89
CA VAL A 199 -29.71 20.91 -1.02
C VAL A 199 -30.73 20.15 -1.88
N TRP A 200 -30.75 18.82 -1.75
CA TRP A 200 -31.88 18.00 -2.16
C TRP A 200 -32.24 17.08 -1.00
N TRP A 201 -33.37 17.38 -0.37
CA TRP A 201 -34.06 16.51 0.57
C TRP A 201 -34.80 15.43 -0.21
N THR A 202 -34.79 14.19 0.28
CA THR A 202 -35.99 13.45 0.75
C THR A 202 -35.59 12.09 1.33
N THR A 203 -35.87 11.90 2.64
CA THR A 203 -36.52 10.75 3.32
C THR A 203 -36.49 9.38 2.61
N SER A 204 -36.11 8.24 3.19
CA SER A 204 -36.06 7.76 4.59
C SER A 204 -35.25 6.46 4.62
N HIS A 205 -34.56 6.19 5.73
CA HIS A 205 -34.41 4.90 6.46
C HIS A 205 -33.13 4.97 7.30
N LEU A 206 -33.25 5.59 8.47
CA LEU A 206 -32.27 5.52 9.54
C LEU A 206 -32.46 4.17 10.25
N VAL A 207 -31.43 3.33 10.23
CA VAL A 207 -31.15 2.41 11.33
C VAL A 207 -29.81 2.83 11.92
N ASP A 208 -29.88 3.08 13.23
CA ASP A 208 -28.91 3.73 14.10
C ASP A 208 -27.75 2.79 14.45
N LEU A 209 -26.51 3.23 14.24
CA LEU A 209 -25.29 2.63 14.81
C LEU A 209 -24.32 3.73 15.29
N SER A 210 -24.84 4.83 15.82
CA SER A 210 -24.04 6.01 16.19
C SER A 210 -23.40 5.96 17.59
N GLY A 211 -23.67 4.93 18.41
CA GLY A 211 -23.22 4.90 19.81
C GLY A 211 -21.79 4.40 20.09
N VAL A 212 -21.28 3.42 19.32
CA VAL A 212 -20.06 2.69 19.71
C VAL A 212 -18.77 3.34 19.20
N LEU A 213 -18.84 4.11 18.10
CA LEU A 213 -17.67 4.71 17.47
C LEU A 213 -17.24 6.04 18.11
N VAL A 214 -18.21 6.81 18.64
CA VAL A 214 -17.95 8.12 19.28
C VAL A 214 -17.22 7.93 20.62
N HIS A 215 -17.54 6.87 21.37
CA HIS A 215 -16.93 6.61 22.67
C HIS A 215 -15.46 6.15 22.58
N LYS A 216 -15.08 5.44 21.51
CA LYS A 216 -13.68 5.02 21.27
C LYS A 216 -12.78 6.17 20.80
N LEU A 217 -13.34 7.15 20.08
CA LEU A 217 -12.61 8.34 19.65
C LEU A 217 -12.33 9.31 20.81
N GLN A 218 -13.23 9.42 21.79
CA GLN A 218 -13.01 10.30 22.95
C GLN A 218 -11.94 9.77 23.93
N GLU A 219 -11.80 8.45 24.08
CA GLU A 219 -10.76 7.85 24.93
C GLU A 219 -9.35 7.98 24.33
N LEU A 220 -9.22 7.90 23.00
CA LEU A 220 -7.96 8.14 22.29
C LEU A 220 -7.48 9.59 22.38
N VAL A 221 -8.41 10.56 22.31
CA VAL A 221 -8.07 11.99 22.44
C VAL A 221 -7.69 12.35 23.88
N LYS A 222 -8.33 11.76 24.90
CA LYS A 222 -7.96 11.95 26.31
C LYS A 222 -6.58 11.36 26.63
N GLY A 223 -6.24 10.19 26.08
CA GLY A 223 -4.94 9.56 26.28
C GLY A 223 -3.78 10.40 25.71
N VAL A 224 -3.97 10.99 24.52
CA VAL A 224 -2.97 11.85 23.89
C VAL A 224 -2.81 13.19 24.64
N TYR A 225 -3.90 13.76 25.16
CA TYR A 225 -3.84 15.01 25.92
C TYR A 225 -3.14 14.83 27.28
N LEU A 226 -3.36 13.72 27.97
CA LEU A 226 -2.70 13.40 29.24
C LEU A 226 -1.19 13.17 29.07
N LEU A 227 -0.77 12.45 28.02
CA LEU A 227 0.65 12.24 27.68
C LEU A 227 1.40 13.54 27.33
N LEU A 228 0.73 14.49 26.67
CA LEU A 228 1.34 15.78 26.32
C LEU A 228 1.36 16.77 27.50
N SER A 229 0.48 16.59 28.48
CA SER A 229 0.43 17.42 29.69
C SER A 229 1.41 16.99 30.79
N SER A 230 1.85 15.72 30.83
CA SER A 230 2.80 15.24 31.84
C SER A 230 4.28 15.51 31.49
N SER A 231 4.58 15.94 30.25
CA SER A 231 5.95 16.24 29.81
C SER A 231 6.43 17.67 30.12
N LYS A 232 5.60 18.50 30.77
CA LYS A 232 5.97 19.89 31.17
C LYS A 232 6.16 20.09 32.67
N ALA A 233 6.18 19.02 33.46
CA ALA A 233 6.39 19.08 34.92
C ALA A 233 7.64 18.29 35.34
N SER A 234 8.79 18.62 34.76
CA SER A 234 10.10 18.21 35.29
C SER A 234 11.19 19.15 34.76
N HIS A 235 11.16 20.39 35.22
CA HIS A 235 12.32 21.28 35.40
C HIS A 235 11.99 22.29 36.48
#